data_AF-A0A0L0HC67-F1
#
_entry.id   AF-A0A0L0HC67-F1
#
_cell.length_a   1.000
_cell.length_b   1.000
_cell.length_c   1.000
_cell.angle_alpha   90.00
_cell.angle_beta   90.00
_cell.angle_gamma   90.00
#
_symmetry.space_group_name_H-M   'P 1'
#
loop_
_entity.id
_entity.type
_entity.pdbx_description
1 polymer ?
#
loop_
_entity_poly.entity_id
_entity_poly.type
_entity_poly.pdbx_seq_one_letter_code
_entity_poly.pdbx_strand_id
1 'polypeptide(L)'
;MCIKRSINPKARRADACSFSPSTIYSYSRVLSCYKSFPFRADIKQDALAKLEKWLDIYAFTDLAKEGSALYGQPGVDLRKGLRDIAARKYDTDFAFQMDLQNLFWRLNDAHTLYKPQCYTQAFYFIQPFAFIPSSDEKLTVTEPWWLAPFTIYNSSTYQEHLDRFGRRYQDWRVLRIDGTDAFYALRKYAENEGGVLRDAEARFIQAVNTGPPNMPTFIFRMDAPPMSPSTLYTLQDPRTGKVEEIEVPWLAVCGSETAITSGADYWLQFCDPKTPVPHVEVPSYEPPSTHQHKNGHGITHPRLSARDESNEEFNFSLPTVQEFLADNTRGVVNPVTLAVQLDKQTWGLHISTFDGSVDDILKWGDDWLNLLNLAKNNSLKNLILDFCGNGGGKILSGSALTFFLNPSEYAPPSGGLPLTPTTLKLIGEATNSSSYFYKNFFSDLNGKNMTLADMWMPTWDRPPGTFVPRSRKMYMREVLLPRNNEEIRSVAPKEKYFNLAIVTDGYCISTCAIVTNQLRAQNTPIYTFTPFPNRVDQKFSYSTHPASVLDSTSFLSPSAPGNFSTTAQVRAAWFELYDGRGEIAEFSRYASDGSIYVPAAKSREERIVTQMEAWRERPEKVGYQVKV
;
A
#
# COMPACT_ATOMS: atom_id res chain seq x y z
N MET A 1 48.42 14.58 39.86
CA MET A 1 48.89 14.72 38.46
C MET A 1 47.71 14.45 37.54
N CYS A 2 47.01 15.49 37.08
CA CYS A 2 45.92 15.36 36.09
C CYS A 2 46.53 15.40 34.68
N ILE A 3 46.49 14.28 33.96
CA ILE A 3 46.93 14.21 32.57
C ILE A 3 45.83 14.82 31.70
N LYS A 4 46.02 16.07 31.26
CA LYS A 4 45.25 16.67 30.16
C LYS A 4 45.60 15.93 28.88
N ARG A 5 44.67 15.09 28.36
CA ARG A 5 44.72 14.64 26.97
C ARG A 5 44.49 15.86 26.07
N SER A 6 45.50 16.22 25.28
CA SER A 6 45.34 17.22 24.23
C SER A 6 44.42 16.65 23.14
N ILE A 7 43.25 17.26 22.97
CA ILE A 7 42.37 16.98 21.84
C ILE A 7 43.00 17.68 20.64
N ASN A 8 43.44 16.90 19.66
CA ASN A 8 43.99 17.40 18.40
C ASN A 8 42.86 18.13 17.63
N PRO A 9 42.92 19.48 17.42
CA PRO A 9 41.81 20.25 16.84
C PRO A 9 41.60 20.04 15.33
N LYS A 10 42.30 19.09 14.70
CA LYS A 10 42.35 18.90 13.24
C LYS A 10 42.00 17.49 12.77
N ALA A 11 41.40 16.65 13.60
CA ALA A 11 40.60 15.56 13.04
C ALA A 11 39.38 16.22 12.38
N ARG A 12 39.42 16.42 11.04
CA ARG A 12 38.25 16.84 10.27
C ARG A 12 37.11 15.93 10.68
N ARG A 13 36.12 16.48 11.39
CA ARG A 13 34.90 15.76 11.73
C ARG A 13 34.36 15.27 10.39
N ALA A 14 34.36 13.96 10.18
CA ALA A 14 33.89 13.38 8.93
C ALA A 14 32.53 13.99 8.61
N ASP A 15 32.33 14.39 7.36
CA ASP A 15 31.05 14.97 6.92
C ASP A 15 29.93 13.99 7.30
N ALA A 16 28.94 14.48 8.06
CA ALA A 16 27.84 13.65 8.54
C ALA A 16 27.06 13.01 7.37
N CYS A 17 27.16 13.60 6.17
CA CYS A 17 26.51 13.17 4.95
C CYS A 17 27.38 12.31 4.01
N SER A 18 28.50 11.74 4.48
CA SER A 18 29.24 10.75 3.67
C SER A 18 28.69 9.34 3.88
N PHE A 19 28.25 8.67 2.81
CA PHE A 19 27.65 7.33 2.83
C PHE A 19 28.07 6.50 1.60
N SER A 20 28.52 5.28 1.83
CA SER A 20 28.66 4.23 0.83
C SER A 20 27.31 3.58 0.47
N PRO A 21 27.11 3.15 -0.80
CA PRO A 21 25.93 2.42 -1.26
C PRO A 21 25.62 1.17 -0.43
N SER A 22 24.34 0.79 -0.33
CA SER A 22 23.89 -0.47 0.27
C SER A 22 24.47 -0.77 1.67
N THR A 23 24.84 0.28 2.41
CA THR A 23 25.52 0.17 3.71
C THR A 23 24.57 0.57 4.84
N ILE A 24 24.72 -0.08 6.00
CA ILE A 24 23.98 0.23 7.23
C ILE A 24 24.69 1.31 8.03
N TYR A 25 23.92 2.31 8.46
CA TYR A 25 24.35 3.38 9.34
C TYR A 25 23.47 3.45 10.59
N SER A 26 23.98 4.14 11.62
CA SER A 26 23.16 4.49 12.76
C SER A 26 22.14 5.56 12.37
N TYR A 27 20.94 5.45 12.94
CA TYR A 27 19.90 6.47 12.83
C TYR A 27 20.45 7.89 13.08
N SER A 28 21.22 8.08 14.14
CA SER A 28 21.71 9.41 14.54
C SER A 28 22.65 10.04 13.51
N ARG A 29 23.41 9.24 12.76
CA ARG A 29 24.28 9.76 11.68
C ARG A 29 23.45 10.31 10.53
N VAL A 30 22.45 9.56 10.08
CA VAL A 30 21.55 9.97 8.99
C VAL A 30 20.75 11.20 9.41
N LEU A 31 20.18 11.21 10.61
CA LEU A 31 19.44 12.38 11.10
C LEU A 31 20.34 13.63 11.25
N SER A 32 21.61 13.44 11.63
CA SER A 32 22.58 14.55 11.67
C SER A 32 22.86 15.12 10.29
N CYS A 33 22.93 14.26 9.25
CA CYS A 33 23.02 14.72 7.86
C CYS A 33 21.78 15.53 7.47
N TYR A 34 20.57 15.00 7.68
CA TYR A 34 19.32 15.69 7.33
C TYR A 34 19.18 17.05 8.02
N LYS A 35 19.57 17.13 9.30
CA LYS A 35 19.56 18.38 10.07
C LYS A 35 20.72 19.33 9.75
N SER A 36 21.68 18.93 8.92
CA SER A 36 22.80 19.81 8.52
C SER A 36 22.41 20.84 7.47
N PHE A 37 21.29 20.62 6.75
CA PHE A 37 20.79 21.55 5.74
C PHE A 37 20.04 22.72 6.39
N PRO A 38 20.55 23.96 6.25
CA PRO A 38 19.94 25.12 6.87
C PRO A 38 18.57 25.43 6.24
N PHE A 39 17.66 25.97 7.04
CA PHE A 39 16.37 26.44 6.56
C PHE A 39 16.52 27.51 5.47
N ARG A 40 15.67 27.42 4.43
CA ARG A 40 15.64 28.33 3.28
C ARG A 40 14.25 28.92 3.05
N ALA A 41 14.14 30.24 3.24
CA ALA A 41 12.87 30.94 3.14
C ALA A 41 12.27 30.94 1.72
N ASP A 42 13.11 30.95 0.70
CA ASP A 42 12.72 30.88 -0.70
C ASP A 42 12.09 29.52 -1.05
N ILE A 43 12.70 28.42 -0.61
CA ILE A 43 12.14 27.06 -0.77
C ILE A 43 10.77 26.96 -0.07
N LYS A 44 10.66 27.51 1.14
CA LYS A 44 9.38 27.54 1.87
C LYS A 44 8.28 28.29 1.11
N GLN A 45 8.58 29.50 0.65
CA GLN A 45 7.62 30.34 -0.08
C GLN A 45 7.17 29.65 -1.37
N ASP A 46 8.11 29.08 -2.11
CA ASP A 46 7.85 28.33 -3.34
C ASP A 46 6.93 27.12 -3.11
N ALA A 47 7.26 26.27 -2.12
CA ALA A 47 6.47 25.09 -1.79
C ALA A 47 5.05 25.45 -1.37
N LEU A 48 4.89 26.42 -0.46
CA LEU A 48 3.57 26.86 0.01
C LEU A 48 2.73 27.45 -1.12
N ALA A 49 3.31 28.29 -1.99
CA ALA A 49 2.59 28.88 -3.11
C ALA A 49 2.11 27.83 -4.13
N LYS A 50 2.90 26.76 -4.34
CA LYS A 50 2.53 25.64 -5.22
C LYS A 50 1.47 24.76 -4.59
N LEU A 51 1.60 24.44 -3.30
CA LEU A 51 0.62 23.64 -2.57
C LEU A 51 -0.74 24.34 -2.47
N GLU A 52 -0.79 25.67 -2.31
CA GLU A 52 -2.06 26.41 -2.31
C GLU A 52 -2.80 26.32 -3.66
N LYS A 53 -2.08 26.38 -4.78
CA LYS A 53 -2.66 26.18 -6.13
C LYS A 53 -3.07 24.73 -6.36
N TRP A 54 -2.27 23.81 -5.83
CA TRP A 54 -2.54 22.39 -5.92
C TRP A 54 -3.84 22.03 -5.17
N LEU A 55 -4.13 22.69 -4.05
CA LEU A 55 -5.39 22.51 -3.32
C LEU A 55 -6.63 23.00 -4.09
N ASP A 56 -6.46 23.77 -5.16
CA ASP A 56 -7.57 24.11 -6.06
C ASP A 56 -7.95 22.94 -6.98
N ILE A 57 -7.07 21.95 -7.13
CA ILE A 57 -7.22 20.82 -8.03
C ILE A 57 -7.63 19.55 -7.26
N TYR A 58 -7.25 19.48 -5.98
CA TYR A 58 -7.61 18.37 -5.10
C TYR A 58 -9.13 18.25 -4.93
N ALA A 59 -9.66 17.12 -5.38
CA ALA A 59 -11.09 16.83 -5.48
C ALA A 59 -11.79 16.76 -4.13
N PHE A 60 -11.07 16.56 -3.02
CA PHE A 60 -11.65 16.31 -1.71
C PHE A 60 -11.23 17.35 -0.66
N THR A 61 -10.96 18.59 -1.07
CA THR A 61 -10.50 19.63 -0.15
C THR A 61 -11.52 19.96 0.94
N ASP A 62 -12.80 20.02 0.57
CA ASP A 62 -13.94 20.23 1.48
C ASP A 62 -14.18 19.01 2.36
N LEU A 63 -14.23 17.81 1.77
CA LEU A 63 -14.42 16.55 2.49
C LEU A 63 -13.29 16.25 3.48
N ALA A 64 -12.04 16.48 3.07
CA ALA A 64 -10.88 16.37 3.95
C ALA A 64 -11.02 17.28 5.17
N LYS A 65 -11.52 18.51 5.00
CA LYS A 65 -11.69 19.47 6.09
C LYS A 65 -12.75 19.05 7.10
N GLU A 66 -13.85 18.48 6.64
CA GLU A 66 -14.93 17.97 7.52
C GLU A 66 -14.51 16.68 8.24
N GLY A 67 -13.68 15.87 7.57
CA GLY A 67 -13.34 14.53 8.01
C GLY A 67 -14.43 13.54 7.62
N SER A 68 -14.34 12.33 8.16
CA SER A 68 -15.30 11.28 7.86
C SER A 68 -15.74 10.58 9.13
N ALA A 69 -17.00 10.81 9.52
CA ALA A 69 -17.65 10.03 10.58
C ALA A 69 -17.67 8.53 10.23
N LEU A 70 -17.71 8.21 8.93
CA LEU A 70 -17.68 6.84 8.46
C LEU A 70 -16.36 6.15 8.80
N TYR A 71 -15.21 6.78 8.56
CA TYR A 71 -13.91 6.18 8.89
C TYR A 71 -13.40 6.53 10.30
N GLY A 72 -14.18 7.27 11.10
CA GLY A 72 -13.72 7.84 12.36
C GLY A 72 -12.53 8.79 12.18
N GLN A 73 -12.38 9.36 10.98
CA GLN A 73 -11.24 10.17 10.60
C GLN A 73 -11.51 11.64 10.95
N PRO A 74 -10.63 12.30 11.72
CA PRO A 74 -10.78 13.72 12.01
C PRO A 74 -10.56 14.57 10.76
N GLY A 75 -11.26 15.70 10.68
CA GLY A 75 -11.05 16.69 9.63
C GLY A 75 -9.64 17.28 9.61
N VAL A 76 -9.11 17.49 8.41
CA VAL A 76 -7.81 18.08 8.09
C VAL A 76 -8.03 19.32 7.21
N ASP A 77 -8.02 20.51 7.82
CA ASP A 77 -8.05 21.77 7.07
C ASP A 77 -6.65 22.05 6.48
N LEU A 78 -6.41 21.57 5.26
CA LEU A 78 -5.11 21.68 4.58
C LEU A 78 -4.70 23.14 4.39
N ARG A 79 -5.62 24.04 4.01
CA ARG A 79 -5.32 25.47 3.83
C ARG A 79 -4.95 26.13 5.15
N LYS A 80 -5.65 25.82 6.24
CA LYS A 80 -5.25 26.29 7.58
C LYS A 80 -3.88 25.74 7.95
N GLY A 81 -3.63 24.44 7.71
CA GLY A 81 -2.33 23.81 7.96
C GLY A 81 -1.19 24.50 7.22
N LEU A 82 -1.35 24.81 5.94
CA LEU A 82 -0.36 25.55 5.15
C LEU A 82 -0.12 26.96 5.72
N ARG A 83 -1.15 27.67 6.17
CA ARG A 83 -1.01 28.98 6.85
C ARG A 83 -0.28 28.87 8.19
N ASP A 84 -0.59 27.85 9.00
CA ASP A 84 0.08 27.61 10.28
C ASP A 84 1.57 27.31 10.05
N ILE A 85 1.90 26.49 9.05
CA ILE A 85 3.28 26.21 8.60
C ILE A 85 3.95 27.48 8.07
N ALA A 86 3.23 28.32 7.31
CA ALA A 86 3.73 29.60 6.81
C ALA A 86 4.18 30.53 7.96
N ALA A 87 3.45 30.54 9.08
CA ALA A 87 3.77 31.34 10.26
C ALA A 87 4.90 30.76 11.15
N ARG A 88 5.20 29.46 11.03
CA ARG A 88 6.22 28.78 11.85
C ARG A 88 7.65 29.14 11.44
N LYS A 89 8.55 29.23 12.42
CA LYS A 89 10.01 29.36 12.21
C LYS A 89 10.66 27.98 12.26
N TYR A 90 11.67 27.78 11.43
CA TYR A 90 12.36 26.50 11.27
C TYR A 90 13.87 26.70 11.37
N ASP A 91 14.53 25.77 12.04
CA ASP A 91 15.99 25.75 12.15
C ASP A 91 16.64 25.06 10.94
N THR A 92 15.97 24.05 10.39
CA THR A 92 16.47 23.24 9.26
C THR A 92 15.42 23.11 8.17
N ASP A 93 15.87 22.86 6.95
CA ASP A 93 14.96 22.53 5.83
C ASP A 93 14.22 21.22 6.10
N PHE A 94 14.91 20.20 6.65
CA PHE A 94 14.30 18.94 7.07
C PHE A 94 13.06 19.13 7.97
N ALA A 95 13.13 19.99 8.99
CA ALA A 95 12.00 20.22 9.89
C ALA A 95 10.79 20.85 9.17
N PHE A 96 11.04 21.76 8.23
CA PHE A 96 9.99 22.36 7.40
C PHE A 96 9.33 21.32 6.48
N GLN A 97 10.14 20.50 5.82
CA GLN A 97 9.70 19.48 4.87
C GLN A 97 8.89 18.37 5.56
N MET A 98 9.32 17.95 6.75
CA MET A 98 8.57 16.97 7.55
C MET A 98 7.24 17.52 8.05
N ASP A 99 7.15 18.81 8.37
CA ASP A 99 5.87 19.43 8.74
C ASP A 99 4.87 19.45 7.58
N LEU A 100 5.34 19.72 6.35
CA LEU A 100 4.49 19.60 5.16
C LEU A 100 4.04 18.15 4.95
N GLN A 101 4.97 17.19 5.02
CA GLN A 101 4.62 15.78 4.89
C GLN A 101 3.57 15.37 5.93
N ASN A 102 3.79 15.69 7.20
CA ASN A 102 2.88 15.34 8.30
C ASN A 102 1.49 15.96 8.13
N LEU A 103 1.39 17.17 7.56
CA LEU A 103 0.09 17.78 7.27
C LEU A 103 -0.72 16.92 6.28
N PHE A 104 -0.10 16.49 5.18
CA PHE A 104 -0.75 15.68 4.16
C PHE A 104 -0.96 14.24 4.63
N TRP A 105 -0.04 13.69 5.42
CA TRP A 105 -0.12 12.33 5.96
C TRP A 105 -1.37 12.10 6.81
N ARG A 106 -1.87 13.15 7.48
CA ARG A 106 -3.12 13.11 8.27
C ARG A 106 -4.38 12.87 7.41
N LEU A 107 -4.29 13.05 6.10
CA LEU A 107 -5.37 12.70 5.18
C LEU A 107 -5.58 11.20 5.04
N ASN A 108 -4.60 10.39 5.46
CA ASN A 108 -4.69 8.93 5.39
C ASN A 108 -5.03 8.44 3.96
N ASP A 109 -4.38 9.02 2.96
CA ASP A 109 -4.72 8.84 1.55
C ASP A 109 -3.46 8.68 0.70
N ALA A 110 -3.22 7.47 0.20
CA ALA A 110 -2.08 7.14 -0.65
C ALA A 110 -2.04 7.92 -1.98
N HIS A 111 -3.16 8.48 -2.45
CA HIS A 111 -3.21 9.31 -3.67
C HIS A 111 -3.13 10.81 -3.36
N THR A 112 -3.10 11.18 -2.07
CA THR A 112 -2.98 12.56 -1.65
C THR A 112 -1.86 12.75 -0.63
N LEU A 113 -0.65 13.02 -1.13
CA LEU A 113 0.54 13.06 -0.31
C LEU A 113 1.55 14.12 -0.74
N TYR A 114 2.34 14.57 0.23
CA TYR A 114 3.55 15.37 0.02
C TYR A 114 4.76 14.52 0.43
N LYS A 115 5.64 14.20 -0.53
CA LYS A 115 6.86 13.42 -0.32
C LYS A 115 8.08 14.31 -0.49
N PRO A 116 8.77 14.69 0.60
CA PRO A 116 10.02 15.43 0.51
C PRO A 116 11.15 14.48 0.13
N GLN A 117 11.24 14.13 -1.16
CA GLN A 117 12.15 13.11 -1.68
C GLN A 117 13.61 13.28 -1.22
N CYS A 118 14.05 14.54 -1.07
CA CYS A 118 15.31 14.94 -0.43
C CYS A 118 15.60 14.25 0.91
N TYR A 119 14.60 13.79 1.67
CA TYR A 119 14.77 13.15 2.98
C TYR A 119 14.11 11.78 3.10
N THR A 120 13.51 11.25 2.02
CA THR A 120 12.75 9.99 2.04
C THR A 120 13.24 8.96 1.03
N GLN A 121 14.22 9.30 0.18
CA GLN A 121 14.71 8.40 -0.87
C GLN A 121 16.03 7.71 -0.52
N ALA A 122 16.98 8.44 0.04
CA ALA A 122 18.32 7.91 0.24
C ALA A 122 18.39 6.80 1.30
N PHE A 123 17.43 6.77 2.23
CA PHE A 123 17.43 5.84 3.36
C PHE A 123 16.05 5.28 3.68
N TYR A 124 16.03 4.03 4.12
CA TYR A 124 14.92 3.43 4.86
C TYR A 124 15.41 2.92 6.21
N PHE A 125 14.51 2.81 7.18
CA PHE A 125 14.82 2.46 8.56
C PHE A 125 14.18 1.14 8.96
N ILE A 126 14.94 0.26 9.62
CA ILE A 126 14.49 -1.10 9.94
C ILE A 126 14.73 -1.47 11.41
N GLN A 127 13.82 -2.26 11.96
CA GLN A 127 13.94 -2.99 13.22
C GLN A 127 14.24 -4.48 12.97
N PRO A 128 14.82 -5.20 13.94
CA PRO A 128 15.34 -6.57 13.73
C PRO A 128 14.28 -7.68 13.77
N PHE A 129 13.04 -7.38 14.13
CA PHE A 129 11.97 -8.38 14.23
C PHE A 129 10.61 -7.81 13.89
N ALA A 130 9.72 -8.67 13.40
CA ALA A 130 8.32 -8.39 13.13
C ALA A 130 7.42 -8.97 14.24
N PHE A 131 6.10 -8.80 14.08
CA PHE A 131 5.11 -9.26 15.05
C PHE A 131 4.13 -10.24 14.43
N ILE A 132 3.88 -11.35 15.12
CA ILE A 132 2.78 -12.26 14.85
C ILE A 132 1.66 -11.89 15.83
N PRO A 133 0.56 -11.28 15.34
CA PRO A 133 -0.62 -11.06 16.16
C PRO A 133 -1.34 -12.38 16.45
N SER A 134 -2.03 -12.42 17.57
CA SER A 134 -2.77 -13.58 18.06
C SER A 134 -4.15 -13.19 18.58
N SER A 135 -4.99 -14.19 18.79
CA SER A 135 -6.42 -14.01 19.03
C SER A 135 -6.77 -13.26 20.32
N ASP A 136 -5.86 -13.22 21.29
CA ASP A 136 -6.01 -12.56 22.58
C ASP A 136 -5.38 -11.16 22.62
N GLU A 137 -5.26 -10.51 21.46
CA GLU A 137 -4.65 -9.18 21.28
C GLU A 137 -3.16 -9.10 21.64
N LYS A 138 -2.50 -10.25 21.77
CA LYS A 138 -1.05 -10.30 22.01
C LYS A 138 -0.27 -10.38 20.72
N LEU A 139 0.96 -9.90 20.80
CA LEU A 139 1.92 -9.88 19.72
C LEU A 139 3.12 -10.74 20.12
N THR A 140 3.63 -11.52 19.17
CA THR A 140 4.80 -12.38 19.38
C THR A 140 5.90 -11.98 18.42
N VAL A 141 7.15 -11.93 18.91
CA VAL A 141 8.32 -11.63 18.11
C VAL A 141 8.57 -12.71 17.08
N THR A 142 8.80 -12.32 15.82
CA THR A 142 9.25 -13.22 14.75
C THR A 142 10.37 -12.62 13.90
N GLU A 143 11.23 -13.48 13.36
CA GLU A 143 12.20 -13.10 12.32
C GLU A 143 11.46 -12.52 11.09
N PRO A 144 11.92 -11.39 10.53
CA PRO A 144 11.33 -10.77 9.36
C PRO A 144 11.81 -11.48 8.10
N TRP A 145 11.34 -12.71 7.87
CA TRP A 145 11.75 -13.59 6.77
C TRP A 145 11.63 -12.93 5.38
N TRP A 146 10.71 -11.99 5.22
CA TRP A 146 10.52 -11.21 3.99
C TRP A 146 11.70 -10.29 3.67
N LEU A 147 12.60 -10.03 4.62
CA LEU A 147 13.86 -9.33 4.35
C LEU A 147 14.91 -10.23 3.69
N ALA A 148 14.78 -11.56 3.76
CA ALA A 148 15.78 -12.52 3.27
C ALA A 148 16.23 -12.31 1.81
N PRO A 149 15.34 -11.92 0.87
CA PRO A 149 15.76 -11.63 -0.51
C PRO A 149 16.65 -10.39 -0.64
N PHE A 150 16.66 -9.48 0.33
CA PHE A 150 17.42 -8.24 0.25
C PHE A 150 18.88 -8.46 0.64
N THR A 151 19.80 -7.84 -0.11
CA THR A 151 21.24 -7.88 0.15
C THR A 151 21.59 -7.49 1.59
N ILE A 152 20.81 -6.57 2.16
CA ILE A 152 20.98 -6.09 3.52
C ILE A 152 20.84 -7.20 4.57
N TYR A 153 19.99 -8.19 4.31
CA TYR A 153 19.76 -9.30 5.22
C TYR A 153 21.04 -10.08 5.45
N ASN A 154 21.85 -10.27 4.40
CA ASN A 154 23.10 -11.02 4.48
C ASN A 154 24.29 -10.19 5.01
N SER A 155 24.10 -8.90 5.31
CA SER A 155 25.17 -8.07 5.86
C SER A 155 25.50 -8.49 7.29
N SER A 156 26.79 -8.49 7.66
CA SER A 156 27.22 -8.84 9.01
C SER A 156 26.59 -7.92 10.07
N THR A 157 26.51 -6.62 9.78
CA THR A 157 25.88 -5.64 10.67
C THR A 157 24.41 -5.96 10.94
N TYR A 158 23.64 -6.36 9.92
CA TYR A 158 22.25 -6.74 10.12
C TYR A 158 22.13 -8.09 10.83
N GLN A 159 22.93 -9.10 10.46
CA GLN A 159 22.91 -10.40 11.12
C GLN A 159 23.25 -10.29 12.61
N GLU A 160 24.26 -9.49 12.98
CA GLU A 160 24.57 -9.22 14.39
C GLU A 160 23.40 -8.53 15.13
N HIS A 161 22.73 -7.60 14.46
CA HIS A 161 21.56 -6.91 15.01
C HIS A 161 20.37 -7.88 15.20
N LEU A 162 20.13 -8.73 14.21
CA LEU A 162 19.11 -9.77 14.20
C LEU A 162 19.37 -10.84 15.26
N ASP A 163 20.62 -11.29 15.43
CA ASP A 163 20.99 -12.25 16.47
C ASP A 163 20.77 -11.67 17.88
N ARG A 164 21.17 -10.40 18.06
CA ARG A 164 21.08 -9.73 19.36
C ARG A 164 19.66 -9.43 19.79
N PHE A 165 18.81 -9.00 18.87
CA PHE A 165 17.49 -8.43 19.18
C PHE A 165 16.31 -9.17 18.56
N GLY A 166 16.49 -9.92 17.46
CA GLY A 166 15.45 -10.74 16.86
C GLY A 166 15.48 -12.17 17.36
N ARG A 167 16.45 -12.97 16.89
CA ARG A 167 16.54 -14.42 17.18
C ARG A 167 16.59 -14.73 18.67
N ARG A 168 17.26 -13.89 19.47
CA ARG A 168 17.30 -14.02 20.93
C ARG A 168 15.90 -14.01 21.58
N TYR A 169 14.97 -13.25 21.03
CA TYR A 169 13.63 -13.07 21.58
C TYR A 169 12.56 -13.70 20.70
N GLN A 170 12.93 -14.58 19.77
CA GLN A 170 11.99 -15.33 18.94
C GLN A 170 10.94 -15.99 19.83
N ASP A 171 9.68 -15.84 19.43
CA ASP A 171 8.49 -16.35 20.14
C ASP A 171 8.18 -15.68 21.49
N TRP A 172 8.92 -14.63 21.89
CA TRP A 172 8.57 -13.85 23.08
C TRP A 172 7.36 -12.95 22.83
N ARG A 173 6.55 -12.78 23.87
CA ARG A 173 5.40 -11.86 23.85
C ARG A 173 5.88 -10.41 23.96
N VAL A 174 5.36 -9.53 23.12
CA VAL A 174 5.55 -8.08 23.23
C VAL A 174 4.46 -7.53 24.13
N LEU A 175 4.84 -7.11 25.34
CA LEU A 175 3.90 -6.54 26.31
C LEU A 175 3.74 -5.04 26.12
N ARG A 176 4.85 -4.32 25.91
CA ARG A 176 4.85 -2.85 25.77
C ARG A 176 5.84 -2.38 24.72
N ILE A 177 5.51 -1.25 24.10
CA ILE A 177 6.34 -0.47 23.20
C ILE A 177 6.34 0.97 23.73
N ASP A 178 7.53 1.50 24.04
CA ASP A 178 7.73 2.82 24.63
C ASP A 178 6.84 3.07 25.86
N GLY A 179 6.78 2.06 26.74
CA GLY A 179 5.99 2.08 27.98
C GLY A 179 4.48 1.97 27.81
N THR A 180 3.97 1.96 26.58
CA THR A 180 2.55 1.77 26.25
C THR A 180 2.30 0.30 25.94
N ASP A 181 1.13 -0.23 26.28
CA ASP A 181 0.72 -1.57 25.84
C ASP A 181 0.92 -1.73 24.32
N ALA A 182 1.49 -2.86 23.90
CA ALA A 182 2.00 -3.03 22.55
C ALA A 182 0.93 -2.88 21.47
N PHE A 183 -0.28 -3.39 21.71
CA PHE A 183 -1.40 -3.23 20.77
C PHE A 183 -1.75 -1.74 20.60
N TYR A 184 -1.92 -1.02 21.70
CA TYR A 184 -2.26 0.40 21.67
C TYR A 184 -1.15 1.28 21.09
N ALA A 185 0.12 0.90 21.30
CA ALA A 185 1.25 1.60 20.69
C ALA A 185 1.24 1.47 19.16
N LEU A 186 1.04 0.26 18.64
CA LEU A 186 0.97 0.00 17.20
C LEU A 186 -0.27 0.63 16.55
N ARG A 187 -1.41 0.62 17.25
CA ARG A 187 -2.61 1.33 16.79
C ARG A 187 -2.39 2.84 16.75
N LYS A 188 -1.79 3.41 17.80
CA LYS A 188 -1.45 4.83 17.82
C LYS A 188 -0.47 5.20 16.70
N TYR A 189 0.50 4.34 16.41
CA TYR A 189 1.36 4.51 15.24
C TYR A 189 0.54 4.49 13.95
N ALA A 190 -0.29 3.48 13.74
CA ALA A 190 -1.13 3.37 12.55
C ALA A 190 -2.04 4.59 12.35
N GLU A 191 -2.59 5.17 13.43
CA GLU A 191 -3.46 6.35 13.37
C GLU A 191 -2.70 7.67 13.11
N ASN A 192 -1.45 7.81 13.58
CA ASN A 192 -0.70 9.07 13.49
C ASN A 192 0.36 9.08 12.38
N GLU A 193 0.91 7.92 12.04
CA GLU A 193 2.07 7.73 11.15
C GLU A 193 1.82 6.68 10.06
N GLY A 194 0.66 6.01 10.02
CA GLY A 194 0.29 5.01 9.00
C GLY A 194 -0.44 5.57 7.77
N GLY A 195 -0.37 6.88 7.52
CA GLY A 195 -1.22 7.75 6.70
C GLY A 195 -1.38 7.48 5.20
N VAL A 196 -1.39 6.22 4.78
CA VAL A 196 -1.62 5.80 3.38
C VAL A 196 -3.00 5.17 3.16
N LEU A 197 -3.66 4.66 4.21
CA LEU A 197 -4.96 3.98 4.12
C LEU A 197 -6.03 4.71 4.92
N ARG A 198 -7.25 4.89 4.40
CA ARG A 198 -8.33 5.63 5.10
C ARG A 198 -8.90 4.92 6.33
N ASP A 199 -9.04 3.60 6.28
CA ASP A 199 -9.55 2.79 7.39
C ASP A 199 -8.47 2.56 8.45
N ALA A 200 -8.81 2.81 9.72
CA ALA A 200 -7.86 2.73 10.83
C ALA A 200 -7.38 1.30 11.10
N GLU A 201 -8.25 0.31 10.93
CA GLU A 201 -7.88 -1.08 11.15
C GLU A 201 -7.03 -1.58 9.96
N ALA A 202 -7.30 -1.14 8.73
CA ALA A 202 -6.42 -1.43 7.59
C ALA A 202 -5.01 -0.87 7.81
N ARG A 203 -4.88 0.38 8.32
CA ARG A 203 -3.57 0.95 8.71
C ARG A 203 -2.89 0.12 9.78
N PHE A 204 -3.65 -0.37 10.74
CA PHE A 204 -3.12 -1.19 11.82
C PHE A 204 -2.65 -2.56 11.34
N ILE A 205 -3.41 -3.21 10.45
CA ILE A 205 -2.98 -4.43 9.76
C ILE A 205 -1.67 -4.17 9.03
N GLN A 206 -1.56 -3.08 8.27
CA GLN A 206 -0.33 -2.70 7.58
C GLN A 206 0.85 -2.48 8.54
N ALA A 207 0.60 -1.94 9.74
CA ALA A 207 1.63 -1.75 10.75
C ALA A 207 2.21 -3.08 11.26
N VAL A 208 1.42 -4.17 11.26
CA VAL A 208 1.79 -5.47 11.85
C VAL A 208 1.97 -6.62 10.85
N ASN A 209 1.60 -6.43 9.57
CA ASN A 209 1.59 -7.51 8.57
C ASN A 209 2.99 -8.08 8.33
N THR A 210 3.13 -9.40 8.31
CA THR A 210 4.44 -10.08 8.31
C THR A 210 4.99 -10.44 6.92
N GLY A 211 4.47 -9.91 5.82
CA GLY A 211 5.07 -10.23 4.52
C GLY A 211 4.44 -9.62 3.27
N PRO A 212 5.15 -9.73 2.14
CA PRO A 212 4.83 -9.09 0.88
C PRO A 212 3.42 -9.40 0.38
N PRO A 213 2.86 -8.52 -0.48
CA PRO A 213 3.49 -7.29 -0.98
C PRO A 213 3.59 -6.14 0.04
N ASN A 214 3.02 -6.30 1.24
CA ASN A 214 3.04 -5.27 2.27
C ASN A 214 4.14 -5.49 3.31
N MET A 215 5.07 -4.55 3.39
CA MET A 215 6.04 -4.53 4.48
C MET A 215 5.36 -3.97 5.74
N PRO A 216 5.61 -4.54 6.94
CA PRO A 216 5.08 -4.04 8.19
C PRO A 216 5.57 -2.62 8.44
N THR A 217 4.67 -1.64 8.29
CA THR A 217 5.08 -0.23 8.31
C THR A 217 5.61 0.18 9.66
N PHE A 218 5.28 -0.52 10.78
CA PHE A 218 5.84 -0.22 12.10
C PHE A 218 7.29 -0.67 12.30
N ILE A 219 7.81 -1.64 11.56
CA ILE A 219 9.22 -2.06 11.71
C ILE A 219 10.08 -1.69 10.50
N PHE A 220 9.45 -1.19 9.43
CA PHE A 220 10.10 -0.77 8.20
C PHE A 220 9.57 0.60 7.77
N ARG A 221 10.40 1.66 7.85
CA ARG A 221 10.04 3.03 7.44
C ARG A 221 10.78 3.45 6.18
N MET A 222 10.05 3.76 5.11
CA MET A 222 10.60 4.43 3.93
C MET A 222 10.26 5.91 3.89
N ASP A 223 9.04 6.27 4.30
CA ASP A 223 8.54 7.62 4.07
C ASP A 223 9.00 8.63 5.11
N ALA A 224 9.44 8.22 6.30
CA ALA A 224 9.95 9.14 7.32
C ALA A 224 10.88 8.41 8.31
N PRO A 225 11.92 9.07 8.83
CA PRO A 225 12.67 8.52 9.95
C PRO A 225 11.75 8.35 11.17
N PRO A 226 11.91 7.27 11.96
CA PRO A 226 11.28 7.13 13.26
C PRO A 226 11.50 8.37 14.15
N MET A 227 10.57 8.68 15.06
CA MET A 227 10.70 9.86 15.95
C MET A 227 11.87 9.76 16.94
N SER A 228 12.32 8.53 17.23
CA SER A 228 13.36 8.21 18.19
C SER A 228 14.45 7.33 17.57
N PRO A 229 15.72 7.42 18.04
CA PRO A 229 16.82 6.59 17.53
C PRO A 229 16.69 5.11 17.87
N SER A 230 15.82 4.77 18.81
CA SER A 230 15.56 3.44 19.33
C SER A 230 14.09 3.32 19.73
N THR A 231 13.65 2.09 19.93
CA THR A 231 12.33 1.75 20.47
C THR A 231 12.52 0.86 21.69
N LEU A 232 11.83 1.19 22.78
CA LEU A 232 11.87 0.43 24.02
C LEU A 232 10.79 -0.67 23.99
N TYR A 233 11.19 -1.93 24.12
CA TYR A 233 10.26 -3.05 24.18
C TYR A 233 10.29 -3.70 25.56
N THR A 234 9.11 -3.99 26.12
CA THR A 234 8.98 -4.91 27.24
C THR A 234 8.52 -6.26 26.70
N LEU A 235 9.37 -7.28 26.80
CA LEU A 235 9.14 -8.62 26.27
C LEU A 235 8.99 -9.65 27.39
N GLN A 236 8.22 -10.71 27.15
CA GLN A 236 8.05 -11.83 28.08
C GLN A 236 8.31 -13.17 27.41
N ASP A 237 9.19 -13.99 27.99
CA ASP A 237 9.39 -15.38 27.58
C ASP A 237 8.13 -16.19 27.96
N PRO A 238 7.40 -16.78 27.00
CA PRO A 238 6.19 -17.53 27.29
C PRO A 238 6.43 -18.80 28.11
N ARG A 239 7.67 -19.32 28.14
CA ARG A 239 8.02 -20.59 28.81
C ARG A 239 8.37 -20.37 30.28
N THR A 240 9.04 -19.27 30.59
CA THR A 240 9.55 -18.99 31.94
C THR A 240 8.79 -17.86 32.65
N GLY A 241 8.00 -17.07 31.91
CA GLY A 241 7.35 -15.87 32.42
C GLY A 241 8.31 -14.70 32.66
N LYS A 242 9.61 -14.87 32.37
CA LYS A 242 10.64 -13.83 32.53
C LYS A 242 10.29 -12.63 31.67
N VAL A 243 10.32 -11.44 32.27
CA VAL A 243 10.12 -10.17 31.59
C VAL A 243 11.46 -9.46 31.44
N GLU A 244 11.77 -8.99 30.23
CA GLU A 244 12.94 -8.15 29.94
C GLU A 244 12.49 -6.85 29.27
N GLU A 245 13.16 -5.75 29.62
CA GLU A 245 13.03 -4.48 28.92
C GLU A 245 14.29 -4.25 28.09
N ILE A 246 14.10 -3.99 26.79
CA ILE A 246 15.20 -3.85 25.83
C ILE A 246 15.02 -2.59 24.99
N GLU A 247 16.11 -1.85 24.82
CA GLU A 247 16.16 -0.73 23.89
C GLU A 247 16.76 -1.20 22.57
N VAL A 248 15.97 -1.15 21.50
CA VAL A 248 16.35 -1.67 20.18
C VAL A 248 16.61 -0.49 19.24
N PRO A 249 17.87 -0.26 18.80
CA PRO A 249 18.20 0.86 17.94
C PRO A 249 17.68 0.65 16.52
N TRP A 250 17.24 1.73 15.89
CA TRP A 250 16.88 1.74 14.48
C TRP A 250 18.15 1.71 13.60
N LEU A 251 18.15 0.82 12.62
CA LEU A 251 19.16 0.79 11.57
C LEU A 251 18.69 1.63 10.38
N ALA A 252 19.58 2.45 9.83
CA ALA A 252 19.32 3.20 8.60
C ALA A 252 20.09 2.56 7.44
N VAL A 253 19.38 2.13 6.40
CA VAL A 253 19.97 1.47 5.25
C VAL A 253 20.04 2.45 4.09
N CYS A 254 21.23 2.66 3.52
CA CYS A 254 21.39 3.51 2.36
C CYS A 254 20.90 2.79 1.10
N GLY A 255 19.80 3.26 0.51
CA GLY A 255 19.24 2.75 -0.74
C GLY A 255 19.88 3.33 -2.00
N SER A 256 20.84 4.25 -1.86
CA SER A 256 21.55 4.85 -3.00
C SER A 256 22.44 3.82 -3.70
N GLU A 257 22.39 3.79 -5.03
CA GLU A 257 23.31 3.03 -5.88
C GLU A 257 24.69 3.68 -5.95
N THR A 258 24.76 5.00 -5.76
CA THR A 258 26.00 5.79 -5.83
C THR A 258 26.45 6.26 -4.45
N ALA A 259 27.77 6.36 -4.27
CA ALA A 259 28.33 6.89 -3.04
C ALA A 259 27.96 8.38 -2.87
N ILE A 260 27.71 8.75 -1.62
CA ILE A 260 27.47 10.12 -1.17
C ILE A 260 28.72 10.54 -0.42
N THR A 261 29.40 11.57 -0.89
CA THR A 261 30.73 11.96 -0.40
C THR A 261 30.70 13.13 0.57
N SER A 262 29.63 13.93 0.53
CA SER A 262 29.46 15.14 1.35
C SER A 262 27.99 15.59 1.42
N GLY A 263 27.69 16.57 2.25
CA GLY A 263 26.37 17.20 2.27
C GLY A 263 26.02 17.92 0.96
N ALA A 264 27.00 18.49 0.28
CA ALA A 264 26.79 19.10 -1.04
C ALA A 264 26.44 18.07 -2.11
N ASP A 265 27.12 16.92 -2.07
CA ASP A 265 26.84 15.77 -2.95
C ASP A 265 25.46 15.17 -2.67
N TYR A 266 25.10 15.00 -1.40
CA TYR A 266 23.75 14.59 -0.99
C TYR A 266 22.69 15.53 -1.57
N TRP A 267 22.87 16.84 -1.39
CA TRP A 267 21.93 17.83 -1.90
C TRP A 267 21.79 17.76 -3.42
N LEU A 268 22.91 17.65 -4.15
CA LEU A 268 22.90 17.54 -5.59
C LEU A 268 22.16 16.28 -6.08
N GLN A 269 22.36 15.15 -5.41
CA GLN A 269 21.76 13.87 -5.80
C GLN A 269 20.26 13.79 -5.46
N PHE A 270 19.86 14.25 -4.26
CA PHE A 270 18.52 13.99 -3.74
C PHE A 270 17.64 15.21 -3.58
N CYS A 271 18.18 16.44 -3.60
CA CYS A 271 17.43 17.65 -3.25
C CYS A 271 17.33 18.67 -4.38
N ASP A 272 18.29 18.68 -5.32
CA ASP A 272 18.26 19.56 -6.50
C ASP A 272 17.25 19.04 -7.55
N PRO A 273 16.18 19.81 -7.87
CA PRO A 273 15.17 19.38 -8.84
C PRO A 273 15.72 19.28 -10.28
N LYS A 274 16.90 19.83 -10.56
CA LYS A 274 17.53 19.77 -11.90
C LYS A 274 18.31 18.48 -12.12
N THR A 275 18.69 17.80 -11.05
CA THR A 275 19.37 16.52 -11.15
C THR A 275 18.30 15.44 -11.32
N PRO A 276 18.38 14.59 -12.36
CA PRO A 276 17.58 13.38 -12.40
C PRO A 276 17.82 12.62 -11.11
N VAL A 277 16.75 12.44 -10.33
CA VAL A 277 16.81 11.68 -9.09
C VAL A 277 17.35 10.30 -9.44
N PRO A 278 18.44 9.83 -8.80
CA PRO A 278 18.95 8.48 -9.02
C PRO A 278 17.82 7.48 -8.80
N HIS A 279 17.76 6.43 -9.62
CA HIS A 279 16.89 5.32 -9.30
C HIS A 279 17.32 4.81 -7.92
N VAL A 280 16.40 4.87 -6.96
CA VAL A 280 16.57 4.16 -5.71
C VAL A 280 15.88 2.83 -5.94
N GLU A 281 16.66 1.75 -5.98
CA GLU A 281 16.10 0.42 -5.80
C GLU A 281 15.50 0.35 -4.39
N VAL A 282 14.26 0.82 -4.26
CA VAL A 282 13.37 0.28 -3.24
C VAL A 282 13.18 -1.15 -3.67
N PRO A 283 13.65 -2.12 -2.88
CA PRO A 283 13.76 -3.45 -3.42
C PRO A 283 12.32 -3.97 -3.62
N SER A 284 11.92 -4.03 -4.88
CA SER A 284 10.68 -4.65 -5.28
C SER A 284 10.84 -6.13 -4.98
N TYR A 285 9.87 -6.70 -4.26
CA TYR A 285 9.83 -8.14 -4.07
C TYR A 285 9.63 -8.79 -5.44
N GLU A 286 10.71 -9.21 -6.09
CA GLU A 286 10.63 -10.22 -7.13
C GLU A 286 10.44 -11.56 -6.41
N PRO A 287 9.30 -12.26 -6.62
CA PRO A 287 9.15 -13.60 -6.05
C PRO A 287 10.35 -14.44 -6.51
N PRO A 288 11.00 -15.21 -5.61
CA PRO A 288 12.13 -16.02 -5.99
C PRO A 288 11.70 -16.88 -7.18
N SER A 289 12.33 -16.66 -8.35
CA SER A 289 12.25 -17.64 -9.42
C SER A 289 12.67 -18.97 -8.79
N THR A 290 11.93 -20.04 -9.07
CA THR A 290 12.22 -21.38 -8.57
C THR A 290 13.58 -21.82 -9.10
N HIS A 291 14.64 -21.33 -8.46
CA HIS A 291 15.97 -21.85 -8.61
C HIS A 291 15.89 -23.27 -8.11
N GLN A 292 15.82 -24.20 -9.07
CA GLN A 292 16.01 -25.61 -8.84
C GLN A 292 17.15 -25.77 -7.85
N HIS A 293 16.84 -26.30 -6.67
CA HIS A 293 17.84 -26.78 -5.74
C HIS A 293 18.76 -27.70 -6.52
N LYS A 294 19.93 -27.19 -6.92
CA LYS A 294 21.02 -28.04 -7.39
C LYS A 294 21.45 -28.84 -6.17
N ASN A 295 21.04 -30.10 -6.15
CA ASN A 295 21.56 -31.12 -5.23
C ASN A 295 23.09 -31.03 -5.23
N GLY A 296 23.67 -30.61 -4.10
CA GLY A 296 25.10 -30.36 -4.02
C GLY A 296 25.61 -30.11 -2.60
N HIS A 297 25.98 -31.21 -1.96
CA HIS A 297 26.88 -31.36 -0.80
C HIS A 297 26.34 -31.14 0.62
N GLY A 298 26.49 -32.23 1.39
CA GLY A 298 25.98 -32.42 2.73
C GLY A 298 26.70 -31.56 3.77
N ILE A 299 25.88 -30.98 4.63
CA ILE A 299 26.27 -30.50 5.94
C ILE A 299 25.49 -31.34 6.94
N THR A 300 26.22 -32.16 7.70
CA THR A 300 25.68 -32.94 8.80
C THR A 300 25.31 -32.02 9.96
N HIS A 301 24.02 -31.77 10.16
CA HIS A 301 23.51 -31.18 11.40
C HIS A 301 23.33 -32.27 12.47
N PRO A 302 23.67 -32.00 13.74
CA PRO A 302 23.51 -32.95 14.83
C PRO A 302 22.02 -33.18 15.14
N ARG A 303 21.63 -34.46 15.14
CA ARG A 303 20.32 -34.95 15.58
C ARG A 303 20.09 -34.58 17.05
N LEU A 304 19.10 -33.72 17.30
CA LEU A 304 18.42 -33.65 18.59
C LEU A 304 17.26 -34.64 18.56
N SER A 305 17.40 -35.72 19.33
CA SER A 305 16.35 -36.69 19.61
C SER A 305 15.33 -36.07 20.59
N ALA A 306 14.16 -35.69 20.09
CA ALA A 306 12.98 -35.50 20.92
C ALA A 306 12.24 -36.85 21.00
N ARG A 307 11.96 -37.24 22.25
CA ARG A 307 11.23 -38.45 22.63
C ARG A 307 9.80 -38.40 22.11
N ASP A 308 9.42 -39.51 21.53
CA ASP A 308 8.12 -39.89 21.00
C ASP A 308 7.25 -40.43 22.15
N GLU A 309 6.11 -39.81 22.43
CA GLU A 309 5.00 -40.42 23.16
C GLU A 309 3.65 -39.97 22.54
N SER A 310 3.10 -40.89 21.74
CA SER A 310 1.68 -41.18 21.44
C SER A 310 0.84 -40.20 20.61
N ASN A 311 0.88 -40.43 19.29
CA ASN A 311 -0.26 -40.83 18.45
C ASN A 311 -1.69 -40.34 18.80
N GLU A 312 -2.07 -39.22 18.19
CA GLU A 312 -3.21 -39.19 17.27
C GLU A 312 -2.73 -38.50 15.98
N GLU A 313 -2.37 -39.29 14.97
CA GLU A 313 -2.06 -38.77 13.63
C GLU A 313 -3.32 -38.15 13.02
N PHE A 314 -3.48 -36.85 13.20
CA PHE A 314 -4.34 -36.03 12.36
C PHE A 314 -3.70 -35.96 10.97
N ASN A 315 -4.03 -36.94 10.14
CA ASN A 315 -3.54 -37.04 8.76
C ASN A 315 -4.29 -36.00 7.90
N PHE A 316 -3.94 -34.72 8.06
CA PHE A 316 -4.35 -33.66 7.14
C PHE A 316 -3.45 -33.76 5.91
N SER A 317 -3.83 -34.59 4.95
CA SER A 317 -3.30 -34.43 3.60
C SER A 317 -3.82 -33.09 3.09
N LEU A 318 -3.00 -32.04 3.21
CA LEU A 318 -3.22 -30.78 2.51
C LEU A 318 -3.56 -31.12 1.05
N PRO A 319 -4.59 -30.49 0.44
CA PRO A 319 -4.76 -30.59 -0.99
C PRO A 319 -3.41 -30.30 -1.63
N THR A 320 -2.93 -31.19 -2.49
CA THR A 320 -1.77 -30.88 -3.34
C THR A 320 -2.06 -29.51 -3.93
N VAL A 321 -1.22 -28.52 -3.60
CA VAL A 321 -1.14 -27.28 -4.36
C VAL A 321 -0.71 -27.71 -5.76
N GLN A 322 -1.67 -28.09 -6.58
CA GLN A 322 -1.44 -28.19 -8.00
C GLN A 322 -1.32 -26.75 -8.44
N GLU A 323 -0.10 -26.32 -8.72
CA GLU A 323 0.19 -25.17 -9.58
C GLU A 323 -0.44 -25.44 -10.94
N PHE A 324 -1.77 -25.36 -11.03
CA PHE A 324 -2.52 -25.80 -12.21
C PHE A 324 -2.42 -24.83 -13.38
N LEU A 325 -1.52 -23.85 -13.30
CA LEU A 325 -1.20 -22.91 -14.37
C LEU A 325 0.32 -22.78 -14.60
N ALA A 326 1.13 -23.66 -14.00
CA ALA A 326 2.56 -23.80 -14.30
C ALA A 326 2.80 -24.92 -15.35
N ASP A 327 2.08 -24.90 -16.47
CA ASP A 327 2.71 -25.41 -17.69
C ASP A 327 3.73 -24.37 -18.14
N ASN A 328 4.95 -24.50 -17.61
CA ASN A 328 6.11 -23.69 -18.01
C ASN A 328 6.44 -23.78 -19.51
N THR A 329 5.71 -24.60 -20.30
CA THR A 329 5.85 -24.63 -21.76
C THR A 329 4.89 -23.70 -22.51
N ARG A 330 3.88 -23.10 -21.86
CA ARG A 330 2.92 -22.17 -22.49
C ARG A 330 2.77 -20.79 -21.83
N GLY A 331 3.60 -20.47 -20.85
CA GLY A 331 3.87 -19.09 -20.48
C GLY A 331 2.74 -18.38 -19.74
N VAL A 332 2.76 -18.52 -18.41
CA VAL A 332 2.58 -17.43 -17.43
C VAL A 332 1.22 -16.73 -17.44
N VAL A 333 0.33 -17.11 -16.51
CA VAL A 333 -0.46 -16.08 -15.81
C VAL A 333 0.58 -15.19 -15.13
N ASN A 334 0.59 -13.88 -15.46
CA ASN A 334 1.52 -12.87 -14.92
C ASN A 334 1.81 -13.16 -13.41
N PRO A 335 3.03 -12.99 -12.86
CA PRO A 335 3.54 -13.65 -11.64
C PRO A 335 2.86 -13.22 -10.30
N VAL A 336 1.67 -12.67 -10.41
CA VAL A 336 0.90 -11.95 -9.41
C VAL A 336 -0.39 -12.71 -9.05
N THR A 337 -0.79 -13.71 -9.84
CA THR A 337 -2.03 -14.43 -9.65
C THR A 337 -1.79 -15.89 -9.24
N LEU A 338 -2.08 -16.24 -7.97
CA LEU A 338 -2.04 -17.62 -7.48
C LEU A 338 -3.45 -18.19 -7.45
N ALA A 339 -3.66 -19.30 -8.16
CA ALA A 339 -4.92 -20.04 -8.13
C ALA A 339 -4.80 -21.28 -7.24
N VAL A 340 -5.75 -21.47 -6.33
CA VAL A 340 -5.81 -22.62 -5.42
C VAL A 340 -7.19 -23.25 -5.51
N GLN A 341 -7.25 -24.54 -5.80
CA GLN A 341 -8.49 -25.30 -5.70
C GLN A 341 -8.76 -25.68 -4.25
N LEU A 342 -9.85 -25.20 -3.68
CA LEU A 342 -10.20 -25.44 -2.27
C LEU A 342 -11.05 -26.69 -2.08
N ASP A 343 -11.91 -26.96 -3.06
CA ASP A 343 -12.71 -28.17 -3.15
C ASP A 343 -13.14 -28.43 -4.60
N LYS A 344 -14.03 -29.41 -4.82
CA LYS A 344 -14.51 -29.79 -6.16
C LYS A 344 -15.31 -28.69 -6.88
N GLN A 345 -15.80 -27.67 -6.16
CA GLN A 345 -16.66 -26.61 -6.67
C GLN A 345 -16.08 -25.20 -6.47
N THR A 346 -15.07 -25.03 -5.62
CA THR A 346 -14.58 -23.72 -5.17
C THR A 346 -13.11 -23.50 -5.50
N TRP A 347 -12.82 -22.39 -6.15
CA TRP A 347 -11.48 -21.88 -6.41
C TRP A 347 -11.21 -20.58 -5.65
N GLY A 348 -9.99 -20.42 -5.15
CA GLY A 348 -9.43 -19.18 -4.66
C GLY A 348 -8.44 -18.60 -5.67
N LEU A 349 -8.52 -17.30 -5.91
CA LEU A 349 -7.64 -16.57 -6.82
C LEU A 349 -7.05 -15.36 -6.10
N HIS A 350 -5.80 -15.47 -5.69
CA HIS A 350 -5.05 -14.36 -5.11
C HIS A 350 -4.49 -13.47 -6.21
N ILE A 351 -4.83 -12.18 -6.23
CA ILE A 351 -4.35 -11.18 -7.17
C ILE A 351 -3.57 -10.14 -6.37
N SER A 352 -2.24 -10.16 -6.41
CA SER A 352 -1.41 -9.23 -5.62
C SER A 352 -1.21 -7.83 -6.21
N THR A 353 -1.56 -7.60 -7.48
CA THR A 353 -1.52 -6.29 -8.15
C THR A 353 -2.35 -6.33 -9.45
N PHE A 354 -2.79 -5.16 -9.91
CA PHE A 354 -3.39 -4.91 -11.22
C PHE A 354 -2.40 -4.21 -12.17
N ASP A 355 -1.13 -4.09 -11.79
CA ASP A 355 -0.12 -3.53 -12.67
C ASP A 355 0.24 -4.50 -13.80
N GLY A 356 0.72 -3.95 -14.91
CA GLY A 356 0.98 -4.71 -16.13
C GLY A 356 0.91 -3.85 -17.40
N SER A 357 1.39 -4.42 -18.50
CA SER A 357 1.29 -3.86 -19.84
C SER A 357 -0.13 -4.01 -20.42
N VAL A 358 -0.45 -3.33 -21.52
CA VAL A 358 -1.73 -3.54 -22.23
C VAL A 358 -1.79 -4.95 -22.84
N ASP A 359 -0.66 -5.48 -23.29
CA ASP A 359 -0.57 -6.85 -23.81
C ASP A 359 -0.89 -7.88 -22.71
N ASP A 360 -0.51 -7.58 -21.46
CA ASP A 360 -0.86 -8.41 -20.30
C ASP A 360 -2.38 -8.48 -20.10
N ILE A 361 -3.13 -7.46 -20.50
CA ILE A 361 -4.60 -7.40 -20.32
C ILE A 361 -5.31 -8.29 -21.34
N LEU A 362 -4.82 -8.33 -22.59
CA LEU A 362 -5.35 -9.27 -23.59
C LEU A 362 -5.02 -10.71 -23.20
N LYS A 363 -3.79 -10.95 -22.75
CA LYS A 363 -3.37 -12.24 -22.21
C LYS A 363 -4.21 -12.65 -21.00
N TRP A 364 -4.53 -11.72 -20.10
CA TRP A 364 -5.47 -11.95 -19.01
C TRP A 364 -6.83 -12.42 -19.53
N GLY A 365 -7.35 -11.85 -20.62
CA GLY A 365 -8.60 -12.29 -21.22
C GLY A 365 -8.58 -13.77 -21.62
N ASP A 366 -7.49 -14.21 -22.25
CA ASP A 366 -7.28 -15.62 -22.61
C ASP A 366 -7.14 -16.51 -21.37
N ASP A 367 -6.41 -16.06 -20.34
CA ASP A 367 -6.27 -16.77 -19.08
C ASP A 367 -7.62 -16.93 -18.37
N TRP A 368 -8.46 -15.88 -18.37
CA TRP A 368 -9.81 -15.92 -17.82
C TRP A 368 -10.73 -16.86 -18.59
N LEU A 369 -10.63 -16.89 -19.92
CA LEU A 369 -11.32 -17.86 -20.73
C LEU A 369 -10.92 -19.29 -20.39
N ASN A 370 -9.61 -19.53 -20.28
CA ASN A 370 -9.08 -20.83 -19.91
C ASN A 370 -9.56 -21.24 -18.52
N LEU A 371 -9.55 -20.31 -17.57
CA LEU A 371 -10.11 -20.49 -16.22
C LEU A 371 -11.61 -20.85 -16.29
N LEU A 372 -12.41 -20.15 -17.09
CA LEU A 372 -13.83 -20.41 -17.26
C LEU A 372 -14.09 -21.78 -17.93
N ASN A 373 -13.28 -22.16 -18.91
CA ASN A 373 -13.38 -23.46 -19.58
C ASN A 373 -12.99 -24.59 -18.63
N LEU A 374 -11.92 -24.42 -17.87
CA LEU A 374 -11.55 -25.34 -16.80
C LEU A 374 -12.64 -25.43 -15.74
N ALA A 375 -13.24 -24.29 -15.38
CA ALA A 375 -14.34 -24.24 -14.43
C ALA A 375 -15.56 -25.03 -14.91
N LYS A 376 -15.93 -24.87 -16.18
CA LYS A 376 -17.00 -25.64 -16.82
C LYS A 376 -16.70 -27.14 -16.85
N ASN A 377 -15.49 -27.51 -17.25
CA ASN A 377 -15.09 -28.92 -17.36
C ASN A 377 -14.99 -29.62 -16.01
N ASN A 378 -14.69 -28.89 -14.93
CA ASN A 378 -14.55 -29.42 -13.58
C ASN A 378 -15.79 -29.16 -12.70
N SER A 379 -16.89 -28.67 -13.26
CA SER A 379 -18.12 -28.33 -12.51
C SER A 379 -17.90 -27.34 -11.35
N LEU A 380 -16.93 -26.43 -11.52
CA LEU A 380 -16.63 -25.38 -10.55
C LEU A 380 -17.69 -24.29 -10.62
N LYS A 381 -18.17 -23.84 -9.47
CA LYS A 381 -19.29 -22.89 -9.34
C LYS A 381 -18.97 -21.69 -8.48
N ASN A 382 -17.96 -21.77 -7.62
CA ASN A 382 -17.61 -20.73 -6.67
C ASN A 382 -16.20 -20.20 -6.93
N LEU A 383 -16.03 -18.89 -6.86
CA LEU A 383 -14.74 -18.22 -7.03
C LEU A 383 -14.56 -17.18 -5.91
N ILE A 384 -13.47 -17.32 -5.17
CA ILE A 384 -13.03 -16.36 -4.15
C ILE A 384 -11.90 -15.53 -4.76
N LEU A 385 -12.08 -14.21 -4.80
CA LEU A 385 -11.03 -13.28 -5.19
C LEU A 385 -10.32 -12.79 -3.93
N ASP A 386 -9.01 -12.96 -3.88
CA ASP A 386 -8.18 -12.50 -2.78
C ASP A 386 -7.33 -11.29 -3.20
N PHE A 387 -7.65 -10.14 -2.61
CA PHE A 387 -6.96 -8.88 -2.81
C PHE A 387 -6.06 -8.48 -1.63
N CYS A 388 -5.70 -9.41 -0.75
CA CYS A 388 -4.81 -9.10 0.36
C CYS A 388 -3.46 -8.61 -0.14
N GLY A 389 -3.05 -7.44 0.35
CA GLY A 389 -1.85 -6.76 -0.10
C GLY A 389 -1.93 -6.15 -1.51
N ASN A 390 -3.06 -6.20 -2.19
CA ASN A 390 -3.18 -5.59 -3.51
C ASN A 390 -3.25 -4.06 -3.39
N GLY A 391 -2.17 -3.36 -3.76
CA GLY A 391 -2.14 -1.89 -3.76
C GLY A 391 -2.91 -1.23 -4.92
N GLY A 392 -3.33 -2.00 -5.92
CA GLY A 392 -3.97 -1.54 -7.14
C GLY A 392 -3.09 -1.73 -8.37
N GLY A 393 -3.05 -0.77 -9.29
CA GLY A 393 -2.35 -0.91 -10.58
C GLY A 393 -3.12 -0.23 -11.71
N LYS A 394 -3.13 -0.80 -12.92
CA LYS A 394 -3.83 -0.21 -14.07
C LYS A 394 -5.34 -0.39 -13.94
N ILE A 395 -6.08 0.71 -13.99
CA ILE A 395 -7.56 0.71 -13.89
C ILE A 395 -8.19 -0.18 -14.97
N LEU A 396 -7.58 -0.22 -16.16
CA LEU A 396 -8.02 -1.06 -17.26
C LEU A 396 -8.03 -2.55 -16.90
N SER A 397 -7.00 -3.05 -16.22
CA SER A 397 -6.92 -4.45 -15.79
C SER A 397 -8.06 -4.81 -14.84
N GLY A 398 -8.39 -3.93 -13.89
CA GLY A 398 -9.53 -4.12 -13.00
C GLY A 398 -10.88 -4.04 -13.71
N SER A 399 -11.00 -3.11 -14.68
CA SER A 399 -12.19 -2.96 -15.51
C SER A 399 -12.43 -4.19 -16.39
N ALA A 400 -11.36 -4.76 -16.95
CA ALA A 400 -11.42 -6.01 -17.71
C ALA A 400 -11.86 -7.18 -16.81
N LEU A 401 -11.29 -7.30 -15.61
CA LEU A 401 -11.69 -8.34 -14.65
C LEU A 401 -13.18 -8.28 -14.31
N THR A 402 -13.69 -7.10 -13.93
CA THR A 402 -15.11 -6.94 -13.59
C THR A 402 -16.02 -7.20 -14.78
N PHE A 403 -15.59 -6.81 -15.98
CA PHE A 403 -16.28 -7.19 -17.21
C PHE A 403 -16.31 -8.72 -17.34
N PHE A 404 -15.18 -9.42 -17.38
CA PHE A 404 -15.14 -10.88 -17.56
C PHE A 404 -15.93 -11.68 -16.53
N LEU A 405 -16.01 -11.22 -15.28
CA LEU A 405 -16.76 -11.91 -14.23
C LEU A 405 -18.28 -11.75 -14.39
N ASN A 406 -18.75 -10.62 -14.93
CA ASN A 406 -20.17 -10.32 -15.07
C ASN A 406 -20.44 -9.25 -16.15
N PRO A 407 -20.37 -9.59 -17.45
CA PRO A 407 -20.56 -8.59 -18.51
C PRO A 407 -21.93 -7.93 -18.52
N SER A 408 -22.97 -8.65 -18.09
CA SER A 408 -24.35 -8.16 -18.05
C SER A 408 -24.59 -7.02 -17.06
N GLU A 409 -23.82 -6.98 -15.97
CA GLU A 409 -23.94 -5.95 -14.93
C GLU A 409 -22.69 -5.05 -14.85
N TYR A 410 -21.84 -5.10 -15.88
CA TYR A 410 -20.65 -4.27 -15.93
C TYR A 410 -21.02 -2.78 -16.05
N ALA A 411 -20.72 -2.03 -15.00
CA ALA A 411 -20.78 -0.59 -14.99
C ALA A 411 -19.36 -0.02 -14.99
N PRO A 412 -18.90 0.62 -16.09
CA PRO A 412 -17.55 1.16 -16.14
C PRO A 412 -17.34 2.22 -15.05
N PRO A 413 -16.18 2.24 -14.36
CA PRO A 413 -15.82 3.29 -13.44
C PRO A 413 -15.92 4.65 -14.11
N SER A 414 -16.38 5.61 -13.34
CA SER A 414 -16.79 6.92 -13.85
C SER A 414 -16.50 7.97 -12.81
N GLY A 415 -16.33 9.21 -13.21
CA GLY A 415 -15.98 10.25 -12.26
C GLY A 415 -16.16 11.68 -12.76
N GLY A 416 -15.80 12.64 -11.93
CA GLY A 416 -15.88 14.07 -12.18
C GLY A 416 -14.67 14.84 -11.67
N LEU A 417 -14.52 16.06 -12.18
CA LEU A 417 -13.47 17.00 -11.79
C LEU A 417 -14.03 18.19 -11.03
N PRO A 418 -13.32 18.70 -9.99
CA PRO A 418 -13.68 19.96 -9.37
C PRO A 418 -13.46 21.12 -10.34
N LEU A 419 -14.50 21.92 -10.57
CA LEU A 419 -14.46 23.07 -11.49
C LEU A 419 -14.00 24.34 -10.75
N THR A 420 -12.71 24.43 -10.45
CA THR A 420 -12.09 25.63 -9.87
C THR A 420 -11.45 26.50 -10.94
N PRO A 421 -11.14 27.79 -10.67
CA PRO A 421 -10.42 28.63 -11.62
C PRO A 421 -9.09 28.02 -12.08
N THR A 422 -8.38 27.34 -11.18
CA THR A 422 -7.12 26.66 -11.50
C THR A 422 -7.35 25.45 -12.39
N THR A 423 -8.32 24.58 -12.09
CA THR A 423 -8.66 23.45 -12.95
C THR A 423 -9.09 23.92 -14.33
N LEU A 424 -9.94 24.94 -14.42
CA LEU A 424 -10.40 25.52 -15.70
C LEU A 424 -9.24 26.10 -16.52
N LYS A 425 -8.27 26.74 -15.87
CA LYS A 425 -7.06 27.24 -16.54
C LYS A 425 -6.21 26.10 -17.10
N LEU A 426 -5.93 25.09 -16.28
CA LEU A 426 -5.13 23.92 -16.71
C LEU A 426 -5.81 23.18 -17.85
N ILE A 427 -7.14 23.06 -17.80
CA ILE A 427 -7.94 22.54 -18.92
C ILE A 427 -7.69 23.38 -20.17
N GLY A 428 -7.86 24.70 -20.12
CA GLY A 428 -7.65 25.57 -21.29
C GLY A 428 -6.22 25.53 -21.87
N GLU A 429 -5.22 25.21 -21.07
CA GLU A 429 -3.85 24.98 -21.54
C GLU A 429 -3.70 23.60 -22.19
N ALA A 430 -4.28 22.57 -21.58
CA ALA A 430 -4.29 21.21 -22.09
C ALA A 430 -4.96 21.13 -23.47
N THR A 431 -6.02 21.91 -23.70
CA THR A 431 -6.80 21.92 -24.95
C THR A 431 -6.03 22.48 -26.14
N ASN A 432 -5.07 23.37 -25.85
CA ASN A 432 -4.23 24.02 -26.86
C ASN A 432 -2.91 23.28 -27.11
N SER A 433 -2.62 22.26 -26.30
CA SER A 433 -1.44 21.41 -26.45
C SER A 433 -1.83 20.08 -27.08
N SER A 434 -0.91 19.42 -27.76
CA SER A 434 -1.03 17.99 -28.11
C SER A 434 -0.83 17.10 -26.88
N SER A 435 -1.18 17.58 -25.67
CA SER A 435 -1.02 16.83 -24.44
C SER A 435 -1.75 15.49 -24.55
N TYR A 436 -1.11 14.47 -23.99
CA TYR A 436 -1.49 13.06 -24.05
C TYR A 436 -2.96 12.81 -23.65
N PHE A 437 -3.54 13.73 -22.90
CA PHE A 437 -4.86 13.62 -22.30
C PHE A 437 -6.01 13.90 -23.28
N TYR A 438 -5.83 14.79 -24.26
CA TYR A 438 -7.00 15.52 -24.77
C TYR A 438 -7.82 14.81 -25.85
N LYS A 439 -7.22 13.99 -26.72
CA LYS A 439 -7.98 13.57 -27.91
C LYS A 439 -8.87 12.36 -27.74
N ASN A 440 -8.67 11.51 -26.72
CA ASN A 440 -9.41 10.25 -26.62
C ASN A 440 -9.51 9.68 -25.18
N PHE A 441 -9.03 10.34 -24.13
CA PHE A 441 -8.96 9.70 -22.80
C PHE A 441 -10.32 9.56 -22.11
N PHE A 442 -11.23 10.51 -22.33
CA PHE A 442 -12.59 10.43 -21.79
C PHE A 442 -13.65 10.31 -22.87
N SER A 443 -14.71 9.61 -22.52
CA SER A 443 -15.86 9.37 -23.36
C SER A 443 -17.14 9.40 -22.54
N ASP A 444 -18.26 9.53 -23.23
CA ASP A 444 -19.57 9.27 -22.65
C ASP A 444 -19.77 7.76 -22.43
N LEU A 445 -20.91 7.37 -21.85
CA LEU A 445 -21.23 5.96 -21.58
C LEU A 445 -21.35 5.11 -22.87
N ASN A 446 -21.46 5.74 -24.04
CA ASN A 446 -21.51 5.07 -25.34
C ASN A 446 -20.13 4.97 -26.00
N GLY A 447 -19.06 5.42 -25.33
CA GLY A 447 -17.71 5.45 -25.88
C GLY A 447 -17.51 6.53 -26.94
N LYS A 448 -18.45 7.47 -27.09
CA LYS A 448 -18.27 8.62 -27.96
C LYS A 448 -17.32 9.59 -27.26
N ASN A 449 -16.31 10.05 -28.00
CA ASN A 449 -15.43 11.11 -27.53
C ASN A 449 -16.27 12.32 -27.10
N MET A 450 -16.10 12.75 -25.85
CA MET A 450 -16.74 13.96 -25.37
C MET A 450 -15.98 15.16 -25.93
N THR A 451 -16.69 16.19 -26.39
CA THR A 451 -16.04 17.47 -26.68
C THR A 451 -15.64 18.15 -25.37
N LEU A 452 -14.75 19.15 -25.42
CA LEU A 452 -14.53 20.07 -24.28
C LEU A 452 -15.87 20.47 -23.68
N ALA A 453 -16.73 21.04 -24.53
CA ALA A 453 -17.96 21.64 -24.09
C ALA A 453 -18.82 20.61 -23.33
N ASP A 454 -18.84 19.36 -23.79
CA ASP A 454 -19.60 18.28 -23.15
C ASP A 454 -19.02 17.86 -21.79
N MET A 455 -17.70 17.77 -21.67
CA MET A 455 -17.03 17.38 -20.42
C MET A 455 -17.27 18.41 -19.31
N TRP A 456 -17.25 19.69 -19.67
CA TRP A 456 -17.15 20.80 -18.72
C TRP A 456 -18.47 21.48 -18.39
N MET A 457 -19.60 21.00 -18.95
CA MET A 457 -20.90 21.48 -18.53
C MET A 457 -21.11 21.13 -17.05
N PRO A 458 -21.27 22.11 -16.16
CA PRO A 458 -21.48 21.82 -14.74
C PRO A 458 -22.71 20.93 -14.58
N THR A 459 -22.59 19.88 -13.78
CA THR A 459 -23.78 19.16 -13.32
C THR A 459 -24.33 19.87 -12.10
N TRP A 460 -25.64 20.09 -12.11
CA TRP A 460 -26.36 20.59 -10.93
C TRP A 460 -26.57 19.50 -9.89
N ASP A 461 -26.30 18.24 -10.24
CA ASP A 461 -26.20 17.12 -9.32
C ASP A 461 -24.96 17.34 -8.46
N ARG A 462 -25.11 18.15 -7.41
CA ARG A 462 -24.14 18.23 -6.33
C ARG A 462 -24.28 16.95 -5.55
N PRO A 463 -23.27 16.09 -5.50
CA PRO A 463 -23.31 15.00 -4.58
C PRO A 463 -23.47 15.52 -3.14
N PRO A 464 -24.18 14.79 -2.27
CA PRO A 464 -24.32 15.18 -0.87
C PRO A 464 -22.96 15.48 -0.23
N GLY A 465 -22.83 16.63 0.43
CA GLY A 465 -21.62 17.01 1.18
C GLY A 465 -20.51 17.71 0.39
N THR A 466 -20.66 17.95 -0.92
CA THR A 466 -19.67 18.75 -1.68
C THR A 466 -20.13 20.19 -1.92
N PHE A 467 -19.21 21.15 -1.78
CA PHE A 467 -19.48 22.58 -2.00
C PHE A 467 -18.90 23.10 -3.32
N VAL A 468 -18.09 22.30 -4.01
CA VAL A 468 -17.43 22.67 -5.27
C VAL A 468 -18.23 22.11 -6.47
N PRO A 469 -18.60 22.94 -7.46
CA PRO A 469 -19.22 22.46 -8.70
C PRO A 469 -18.35 21.42 -9.41
N ARG A 470 -18.98 20.38 -9.98
CA ARG A 470 -18.29 19.29 -10.67
C ARG A 470 -18.57 19.30 -12.16
N SER A 471 -17.63 18.73 -12.92
CA SER A 471 -17.83 18.39 -14.32
C SER A 471 -18.94 17.35 -14.50
N ARG A 472 -19.37 17.11 -15.74
CA ARG A 472 -20.19 15.94 -16.04
C ARG A 472 -19.48 14.65 -15.64
N LYS A 473 -20.29 13.61 -15.44
CA LYS A 473 -19.83 12.23 -15.28
C LYS A 473 -19.10 11.81 -16.55
N MET A 474 -17.82 11.47 -16.41
CA MET A 474 -16.92 11.05 -17.48
C MET A 474 -16.48 9.61 -17.27
N TYR A 475 -16.25 8.90 -18.37
CA TYR A 475 -15.72 7.53 -18.38
C TYR A 475 -14.35 7.54 -19.06
N MET A 476 -13.37 6.88 -18.45
CA MET A 476 -12.08 6.67 -19.12
C MET A 476 -12.30 5.75 -20.33
N ARG A 477 -11.77 6.12 -21.50
CA ARG A 477 -11.99 5.37 -22.73
C ARG A 477 -11.31 4.02 -22.68
N GLU A 478 -10.12 3.96 -22.10
CA GLU A 478 -9.38 2.73 -21.88
C GLU A 478 -10.25 1.74 -21.10
N VAL A 479 -10.92 2.22 -20.05
CA VAL A 479 -11.85 1.44 -19.23
C VAL A 479 -13.06 0.91 -20.01
N LEU A 480 -13.42 1.53 -21.13
CA LEU A 480 -14.45 1.02 -22.03
C LEU A 480 -13.92 0.00 -23.05
N LEU A 481 -12.59 -0.20 -23.16
CA LEU A 481 -12.02 -1.17 -24.11
C LEU A 481 -12.61 -2.58 -23.94
N PRO A 482 -12.80 -3.15 -22.73
CA PRO A 482 -13.42 -4.46 -22.59
C PRO A 482 -14.83 -4.51 -23.19
N ARG A 483 -15.59 -3.41 -23.08
CA ARG A 483 -16.96 -3.29 -23.60
C ARG A 483 -17.01 -3.04 -25.10
N ASN A 484 -16.07 -2.29 -25.65
CA ASN A 484 -16.09 -1.82 -27.04
C ASN A 484 -15.25 -2.69 -27.99
N ASN A 485 -14.31 -3.47 -27.46
CA ASN A 485 -13.47 -4.36 -28.25
C ASN A 485 -14.25 -5.64 -28.60
N GLU A 486 -14.38 -5.93 -29.90
CA GLU A 486 -15.07 -7.13 -30.39
C GLU A 486 -14.35 -8.42 -30.03
N GLU A 487 -13.02 -8.42 -30.02
CA GLU A 487 -12.20 -9.55 -29.60
C GLU A 487 -12.49 -9.89 -28.13
N ILE A 488 -12.37 -8.90 -27.22
CA ILE A 488 -12.67 -9.09 -25.78
C ILE A 488 -14.13 -9.54 -25.56
N ARG A 489 -15.09 -8.97 -26.30
CA ARG A 489 -16.50 -9.39 -26.22
C ARG A 489 -16.74 -10.80 -26.74
N SER A 490 -16.02 -11.23 -27.77
CA SER A 490 -16.17 -12.57 -28.34
C SER A 490 -15.74 -13.66 -27.36
N VAL A 491 -14.83 -13.31 -26.44
CA VAL A 491 -14.28 -14.21 -25.43
C VAL A 491 -14.96 -14.06 -24.05
N ALA A 492 -15.55 -12.92 -23.73
CA ALA A 492 -16.23 -12.73 -22.45
C ALA A 492 -17.49 -13.62 -22.31
N PRO A 493 -17.77 -14.18 -21.12
CA PRO A 493 -18.98 -14.97 -20.90
C PRO A 493 -20.23 -14.09 -21.02
N LYS A 494 -21.31 -14.60 -21.61
CA LYS A 494 -22.53 -13.79 -21.80
C LYS A 494 -23.23 -13.41 -20.49
N GLU A 495 -23.03 -14.22 -19.45
CA GLU A 495 -23.68 -14.10 -18.15
C GLU A 495 -22.68 -14.44 -17.04
N LYS A 496 -22.99 -14.02 -15.81
CA LYS A 496 -22.23 -14.37 -14.61
C LYS A 496 -22.18 -15.89 -14.44
N TYR A 497 -20.95 -16.44 -14.40
CA TYR A 497 -20.75 -17.88 -14.26
C TYR A 497 -20.56 -18.34 -12.80
N PHE A 498 -19.83 -17.55 -12.01
CA PHE A 498 -19.43 -17.92 -10.65
C PHE A 498 -20.33 -17.28 -9.58
N ASN A 499 -20.53 -18.01 -8.49
CA ASN A 499 -20.81 -17.42 -7.19
C ASN A 499 -19.53 -16.77 -6.68
N LEU A 500 -19.51 -15.45 -6.63
CA LEU A 500 -18.33 -14.67 -6.29
C LEU A 500 -18.29 -14.37 -4.80
N ALA A 501 -17.09 -14.29 -4.26
CA ALA A 501 -16.84 -13.67 -2.98
C ALA A 501 -15.46 -13.00 -2.99
N ILE A 502 -15.26 -11.98 -2.16
CA ILE A 502 -13.98 -11.25 -2.08
C ILE A 502 -13.42 -11.36 -0.68
N VAL A 503 -12.11 -11.58 -0.57
CA VAL A 503 -11.32 -11.40 0.65
C VAL A 503 -10.27 -10.32 0.46
N THR A 504 -9.99 -9.56 1.52
CA THR A 504 -9.05 -8.44 1.51
C THR A 504 -8.56 -8.15 2.93
N ASP A 505 -7.35 -7.62 3.08
CA ASP A 505 -6.78 -7.16 4.35
C ASP A 505 -7.01 -5.64 4.56
N GLY A 506 -7.87 -5.04 3.73
CA GLY A 506 -8.15 -3.61 3.72
C GLY A 506 -7.07 -2.76 3.04
N TYR A 507 -5.92 -3.33 2.65
CA TYR A 507 -4.87 -2.59 1.91
C TYR A 507 -5.28 -2.20 0.49
N CYS A 508 -6.48 -2.58 0.08
CA CYS A 508 -6.95 -2.37 -1.25
C CYS A 508 -7.19 -0.88 -1.56
N ILE A 509 -6.16 -0.20 -2.09
CA ILE A 509 -6.06 1.25 -2.27
C ILE A 509 -6.62 1.70 -3.62
N SER A 510 -6.10 1.20 -4.74
CA SER A 510 -6.33 1.79 -6.06
C SER A 510 -7.26 0.92 -6.92
N THR A 511 -6.81 0.39 -8.05
CA THR A 511 -7.63 -0.41 -8.98
C THR A 511 -8.40 -1.55 -8.31
N CYS A 512 -7.83 -2.25 -7.34
CA CYS A 512 -8.54 -3.31 -6.63
C CYS A 512 -9.78 -2.76 -5.88
N ALA A 513 -9.72 -1.52 -5.37
CA ALA A 513 -10.80 -0.90 -4.62
C ALA A 513 -11.97 -0.60 -5.56
N ILE A 514 -11.64 -0.18 -6.79
CA ILE A 514 -12.62 -0.03 -7.87
C ILE A 514 -13.31 -1.38 -8.15
N VAL A 515 -12.53 -2.43 -8.40
CA VAL A 515 -13.05 -3.78 -8.67
C VAL A 515 -13.97 -4.25 -7.55
N THR A 516 -13.51 -4.09 -6.30
CA THR A 516 -14.24 -4.52 -5.12
C THR A 516 -15.57 -3.77 -4.99
N ASN A 517 -15.59 -2.46 -5.23
CA ASN A 517 -16.82 -1.65 -5.20
C ASN A 517 -17.77 -1.99 -6.35
N GLN A 518 -17.27 -2.23 -7.55
CA GLN A 518 -18.11 -2.65 -8.68
C GLN A 518 -18.76 -4.01 -8.42
N LEU A 519 -17.99 -4.99 -7.93
CA LEU A 519 -18.52 -6.31 -7.58
C LEU A 519 -19.47 -6.23 -6.38
N ARG A 520 -19.24 -5.32 -5.42
CA ARG A 520 -20.20 -5.04 -4.34
C ARG A 520 -21.53 -4.53 -4.87
N ALA A 521 -21.50 -3.61 -5.84
CA ALA A 521 -22.72 -3.11 -6.49
C ALA A 521 -23.51 -4.24 -7.20
N GLN A 522 -22.83 -5.34 -7.55
CA GLN A 522 -23.41 -6.58 -8.07
C GLN A 522 -23.74 -7.62 -6.97
N ASN A 523 -23.92 -7.17 -5.73
CA ASN A 523 -24.22 -7.98 -4.54
C ASN A 523 -23.18 -9.08 -4.25
N THR A 524 -21.92 -8.87 -4.63
CA THR A 524 -20.84 -9.79 -4.24
C THR A 524 -20.52 -9.59 -2.76
N PRO A 525 -20.50 -10.67 -1.94
CA PRO A 525 -20.12 -10.58 -0.55
C PRO A 525 -18.61 -10.35 -0.41
N ILE A 526 -18.23 -9.51 0.55
CA ILE A 526 -16.85 -9.10 0.79
C ILE A 526 -16.51 -9.29 2.26
N TYR A 527 -15.37 -9.92 2.51
CA TYR A 527 -14.91 -10.21 3.84
C TYR A 527 -13.47 -9.80 4.02
N THR A 528 -13.14 -9.56 5.28
CA THR A 528 -11.92 -8.85 5.61
C THR A 528 -11.10 -9.65 6.58
N PHE A 529 -9.82 -9.82 6.28
CA PHE A 529 -8.95 -10.51 7.20
C PHE A 529 -8.52 -9.56 8.29
N THR A 530 -8.77 -9.98 9.53
CA THR A 530 -8.24 -9.31 10.71
C THR A 530 -7.33 -10.27 11.45
N PRO A 531 -6.19 -9.76 11.94
CA PRO A 531 -5.36 -10.51 12.87
C PRO A 531 -5.99 -10.68 14.26
N PHE A 532 -7.18 -10.12 14.53
CA PHE A 532 -7.84 -10.16 15.84
C PHE A 532 -9.31 -10.64 15.74
N PRO A 533 -9.60 -11.92 16.10
CA PRO A 533 -10.93 -12.53 15.95
C PRO A 533 -11.98 -11.88 16.85
N ASN A 534 -11.59 -11.38 18.02
CA ASN A 534 -12.51 -10.74 18.97
C ASN A 534 -12.96 -9.34 18.54
N ARG A 535 -12.44 -8.83 17.41
CA ARG A 535 -12.81 -7.53 16.83
C ARG A 535 -13.52 -7.65 15.48
N VAL A 536 -13.88 -8.87 15.08
CA VAL A 536 -14.56 -9.20 13.82
C VAL A 536 -15.91 -8.49 13.63
N ASP A 537 -16.53 -7.99 14.71
CA ASP A 537 -17.79 -7.24 14.67
C ASP A 537 -17.62 -5.72 14.42
N GLN A 538 -16.38 -5.23 14.29
CA GLN A 538 -16.16 -3.83 13.90
C GLN A 538 -16.38 -3.67 12.40
N LYS A 539 -17.05 -2.58 11.99
CA LYS A 539 -17.39 -2.23 10.59
C LYS A 539 -16.14 -1.94 9.76
N PHE A 540 -15.24 -2.91 9.62
CA PHE A 540 -14.00 -2.80 8.85
C PHE A 540 -14.33 -2.46 7.39
N SER A 541 -13.76 -1.38 6.87
CA SER A 541 -13.91 -1.08 5.45
C SER A 541 -13.05 -2.04 4.63
N TYR A 542 -13.67 -2.81 3.75
CA TYR A 542 -12.95 -3.78 2.91
C TYR A 542 -12.06 -3.12 1.84
N SER A 543 -12.28 -1.83 1.58
CA SER A 543 -11.44 -1.06 0.69
C SER A 543 -11.12 0.26 1.36
N THR A 544 -9.87 0.68 1.22
CA THR A 544 -9.45 2.02 1.58
C THR A 544 -9.66 2.90 0.38
N HIS A 545 -10.85 2.84 -0.24
CA HIS A 545 -11.13 3.51 -1.49
C HIS A 545 -10.88 5.01 -1.31
N PRO A 546 -9.79 5.56 -1.84
CA PRO A 546 -9.80 6.97 -2.16
C PRO A 546 -10.78 7.04 -3.33
N ALA A 547 -11.73 7.95 -3.28
CA ALA A 547 -12.56 8.19 -4.45
C ALA A 547 -11.74 8.74 -5.64
N SER A 548 -10.43 8.52 -5.75
CA SER A 548 -9.62 8.89 -6.90
C SER A 548 -8.57 7.85 -7.21
N VAL A 549 -8.27 7.65 -8.49
CA VAL A 549 -7.22 6.74 -8.94
C VAL A 549 -6.23 7.41 -9.90
N LEU A 550 -6.40 8.71 -10.13
CA LEU A 550 -5.49 9.52 -10.91
C LEU A 550 -4.84 10.55 -9.99
N ASP A 551 -3.53 10.39 -9.75
CA ASP A 551 -2.80 11.12 -8.71
C ASP A 551 -1.60 11.94 -9.20
N SER A 552 -1.15 11.73 -10.44
CA SER A 552 -0.08 12.54 -11.02
C SER A 552 -0.64 13.82 -11.66
N THR A 553 -0.13 14.97 -11.26
CA THR A 553 -0.50 16.28 -11.84
C THR A 553 0.11 16.50 -13.22
N SER A 554 1.14 15.73 -13.60
CA SER A 554 1.70 15.75 -14.96
C SER A 554 0.69 15.40 -16.04
N PHE A 555 -0.43 14.75 -15.67
CA PHE A 555 -1.54 14.45 -16.57
C PHE A 555 -2.39 15.66 -16.94
N LEU A 556 -2.41 16.73 -16.12
CA LEU A 556 -3.28 17.88 -16.37
C LEU A 556 -2.65 18.89 -17.32
N SER A 557 -1.37 19.22 -17.13
CA SER A 557 -0.63 20.13 -18.01
C SER A 557 0.86 20.18 -17.60
N PRO A 558 1.81 20.48 -18.51
CA PRO A 558 3.18 20.83 -18.15
C PRO A 558 3.28 22.03 -17.17
N SER A 559 2.26 22.87 -17.13
CA SER A 559 2.14 24.02 -16.21
C SER A 559 1.52 23.65 -14.84
N ALA A 560 1.12 22.40 -14.65
CA ALA A 560 0.53 21.97 -13.38
C ALA A 560 1.51 22.24 -12.22
N PRO A 561 1.01 22.61 -11.03
CA PRO A 561 1.87 22.81 -9.87
C PRO A 561 2.62 21.50 -9.57
N GLY A 562 3.92 21.45 -9.82
CA GLY A 562 4.69 20.21 -9.68
C GLY A 562 6.20 20.36 -9.62
N ASN A 563 6.79 21.33 -10.33
CA ASN A 563 8.23 21.56 -10.26
C ASN A 563 8.57 22.40 -9.03
N PHE A 564 8.81 21.79 -7.86
CA PHE A 564 9.25 22.50 -6.65
C PHE A 564 10.69 23.00 -6.77
N SER A 565 11.10 23.94 -5.91
CA SER A 565 12.52 24.32 -5.76
C SER A 565 13.41 23.21 -5.19
N THR A 566 12.82 22.08 -4.78
CA THR A 566 13.47 20.84 -4.37
C THR A 566 12.90 19.67 -5.18
N THR A 567 13.44 18.47 -4.99
CA THR A 567 12.89 17.19 -5.50
C THR A 567 11.57 16.76 -4.86
N ALA A 568 10.96 17.60 -4.00
CA ALA A 568 9.68 17.30 -3.38
C ALA A 568 8.63 16.93 -4.43
N GLN A 569 7.80 15.95 -4.11
CA GLN A 569 6.71 15.50 -4.96
C GLN A 569 5.39 15.71 -4.24
N VAL A 570 4.38 16.08 -5.01
CA VAL A 570 2.99 16.12 -4.55
C VAL A 570 2.16 15.22 -5.44
N ARG A 571 1.30 14.41 -4.84
CA ARG A 571 0.31 13.57 -5.54
C ARG A 571 -1.07 13.97 -5.08
N ALA A 572 -2.00 14.14 -6.02
CA ALA A 572 -3.36 14.62 -5.79
C ALA A 572 -4.41 13.72 -6.36
N ALA A 573 -5.33 13.29 -5.53
CA ALA A 573 -6.65 12.92 -5.98
C ALA A 573 -7.34 14.08 -6.73
N TRP A 574 -7.23 14.13 -8.06
CA TRP A 574 -7.85 15.21 -8.85
C TRP A 574 -9.11 14.75 -9.59
N PHE A 575 -9.28 13.44 -9.79
CA PHE A 575 -10.46 12.83 -10.41
C PHE A 575 -11.26 12.05 -9.37
N GLU A 576 -12.50 12.48 -9.12
CA GLU A 576 -13.41 11.84 -8.19
C GLU A 576 -14.23 10.75 -8.87
N LEU A 577 -14.04 9.50 -8.48
CA LEU A 577 -14.79 8.33 -8.91
C LEU A 577 -16.14 8.25 -8.20
N TYR A 578 -17.17 8.10 -9.02
CA TYR A 578 -18.48 7.65 -8.58
C TYR A 578 -18.49 6.14 -8.49
N ASP A 579 -19.23 5.61 -7.51
CA ASP A 579 -19.51 4.19 -7.46
C ASP A 579 -20.44 3.75 -8.61
N GLY A 580 -20.60 2.44 -8.78
CA GLY A 580 -21.48 1.87 -9.82
C GLY A 580 -22.95 2.31 -9.71
N ARG A 581 -23.35 2.95 -8.59
CA ARG A 581 -24.70 3.47 -8.33
C ARG A 581 -24.79 4.98 -8.59
N GLY A 582 -23.68 5.64 -8.89
CA GLY A 582 -23.61 7.08 -9.14
C GLY A 582 -23.49 7.93 -7.88
N GLU A 583 -23.25 7.32 -6.71
CA GLU A 583 -22.92 8.05 -5.48
C GLU A 583 -21.41 8.35 -5.45
N ILE A 584 -20.98 9.40 -4.74
CA ILE A 584 -19.54 9.60 -4.49
C ILE A 584 -19.03 8.41 -3.68
N ALA A 585 -18.00 7.75 -4.20
CA ALA A 585 -17.46 6.57 -3.55
C ALA A 585 -16.80 6.86 -2.17
N GLU A 586 -16.40 8.11 -1.90
CA GLU A 586 -15.82 8.53 -0.60
C GLU A 586 -16.84 8.44 0.55
N PHE A 587 -18.14 8.58 0.26
CA PHE A 587 -19.21 8.50 1.26
C PHE A 587 -19.72 7.08 1.49
N SER A 588 -19.25 6.11 0.72
CA SER A 588 -19.73 4.75 0.82
C SER A 588 -18.78 3.93 1.70
N ARG A 589 -18.92 4.03 3.03
CA ARG A 589 -18.37 2.99 3.92
C ARG A 589 -19.22 1.76 3.75
N TYR A 590 -18.83 0.94 2.81
CA TYR A 590 -19.35 -0.40 2.72
C TYR A 590 -18.66 -1.23 3.79
N ALA A 591 -19.38 -1.52 4.87
CA ALA A 591 -18.93 -2.53 5.81
C ALA A 591 -18.76 -3.85 5.05
N SER A 592 -17.69 -4.58 5.35
CA SER A 592 -17.63 -5.99 4.95
C SER A 592 -18.82 -6.75 5.51
N ASP A 593 -19.27 -7.77 4.79
CA ASP A 593 -20.33 -8.69 5.24
C ASP A 593 -19.88 -9.54 6.45
N GLY A 594 -18.58 -9.52 6.75
CA GLY A 594 -18.00 -9.88 8.03
C GLY A 594 -16.49 -9.92 7.94
N SER A 595 -15.82 -10.14 9.08
CA SER A 595 -14.38 -10.36 9.09
C SER A 595 -14.04 -11.82 9.34
N ILE A 596 -12.94 -12.29 8.78
CA ILE A 596 -12.43 -13.64 8.94
C ILE A 596 -11.11 -13.52 9.69
N TYR A 597 -11.00 -14.25 10.79
CA TYR A 597 -9.72 -14.36 11.47
C TYR A 597 -8.81 -15.26 10.67
N VAL A 598 -7.60 -14.79 10.44
CA VAL A 598 -6.56 -15.57 9.78
C VAL A 598 -5.35 -15.53 10.69
N PRO A 599 -4.92 -16.69 11.22
CA PRO A 599 -3.66 -16.79 11.92
C PRO A 599 -2.54 -16.19 11.09
N ALA A 600 -1.64 -15.45 11.73
CA ALA A 600 -0.42 -15.03 11.05
C ALA A 600 0.36 -16.28 10.62
N ALA A 601 0.84 -16.25 9.38
CA ALA A 601 1.55 -17.35 8.74
C ALA A 601 3.04 -17.03 8.60
N LYS A 602 3.85 -18.09 8.45
CA LYS A 602 5.31 -17.98 8.32
C LYS A 602 5.75 -17.75 6.87
N SER A 603 4.86 -17.95 5.90
CA SER A 603 5.08 -17.59 4.50
C SER A 603 3.84 -16.97 3.86
N ARG A 604 4.02 -16.39 2.67
CA ARG A 604 2.90 -15.88 1.85
C ARG A 604 1.97 -17.01 1.41
N GLU A 605 2.53 -18.14 1.01
CA GLU A 605 1.79 -19.31 0.52
C GLU A 605 0.99 -19.92 1.64
N GLU A 606 1.60 -20.11 2.81
CA GLU A 606 0.91 -20.56 4.03
C GLU A 606 -0.20 -19.57 4.40
N ARG A 607 0.05 -18.26 4.29
CA ARG A 607 -0.98 -17.24 4.51
C ARG A 607 -2.15 -17.41 3.56
N ILE A 608 -1.90 -17.50 2.25
CA ILE A 608 -2.97 -17.63 1.24
C ILE A 608 -3.75 -18.92 1.45
N VAL A 609 -3.08 -20.06 1.69
CA VAL A 609 -3.75 -21.33 1.97
C VAL A 609 -4.60 -21.22 3.25
N THR A 610 -4.04 -20.69 4.34
CA THR A 610 -4.76 -20.51 5.61
C THR A 610 -5.96 -19.56 5.45
N GLN A 611 -5.80 -18.48 4.69
CA GLN A 611 -6.86 -17.51 4.35
C GLN A 611 -8.01 -18.19 3.61
N MET A 612 -7.67 -19.02 2.62
CA MET A 612 -8.64 -19.74 1.81
C MET A 612 -9.31 -20.90 2.58
N GLU A 613 -8.58 -21.60 3.45
CA GLU A 613 -9.12 -22.66 4.30
C GLU A 613 -10.05 -22.09 5.39
N ALA A 614 -9.64 -21.02 6.07
CA ALA A 614 -10.47 -20.33 7.06
C ALA A 614 -11.81 -19.85 6.47
N TRP A 615 -11.80 -19.49 5.18
CA TRP A 615 -13.02 -19.20 4.45
C TRP A 615 -13.90 -20.44 4.27
N ARG A 616 -13.30 -21.55 3.84
CA ARG A 616 -14.01 -22.81 3.56
C ARG A 616 -14.74 -23.35 4.79
N GLU A 617 -14.23 -23.12 5.99
CA GLU A 617 -14.84 -23.60 7.25
C GLU A 617 -16.03 -22.76 7.75
N ARG A 618 -16.34 -21.65 7.08
CA ARG A 618 -17.42 -20.74 7.47
C ARG A 618 -18.89 -21.17 7.23
N PRO A 619 -19.27 -22.27 6.53
CA PRO A 619 -20.65 -22.47 6.10
C PRO A 619 -21.74 -22.54 7.19
N GLU A 620 -21.44 -22.75 8.47
CA GLU A 620 -22.50 -23.10 9.44
C GLU A 620 -22.58 -22.30 10.75
N LYS A 621 -21.61 -21.41 11.07
CA LYS A 621 -21.59 -20.75 12.41
C LYS A 621 -22.12 -19.32 12.46
N VAL A 622 -22.52 -18.73 11.34
CA VAL A 622 -23.10 -17.37 11.35
C VAL A 622 -24.52 -17.42 10.81
N GLY A 623 -25.42 -17.94 11.65
CA GLY A 623 -26.84 -17.65 11.54
C GLY A 623 -27.05 -16.15 11.77
N TYR A 624 -26.91 -15.35 10.72
CA TYR A 624 -27.46 -13.99 10.70
C TYR A 624 -28.98 -14.11 10.70
N GLN A 625 -29.59 -14.15 11.90
CA GLN A 625 -30.94 -13.63 12.03
C GLN A 625 -30.86 -12.12 11.83
N VAL A 626 -31.10 -11.69 10.59
CA VAL A 626 -31.57 -10.33 10.36
C VAL A 626 -32.94 -10.25 11.03
N LYS A 627 -32.99 -9.73 12.27
CA LYS A 627 -34.25 -9.22 12.80
C LYS A 627 -34.62 -8.02 11.94
N VAL A 628 -35.64 -8.22 11.10
CA VAL A 628 -36.37 -7.18 10.38
C VAL A 628 -36.92 -6.16 11.35
#